data_AF-F3FW17-F1
#
_entry.id   AF-F3FW17-F1
#
_cell.length_a   1.000
_cell.length_b   1.000
_cell.length_c   1.000
_cell.angle_alpha   90.00
_cell.angle_beta   90.00
_cell.angle_gamma   90.00
#
_symmetry.space_group_name_H-M   'P 1'
#
loop_
_entity.id
_entity.type
_entity.pdbx_description
1 polymer ?
#
loop_
_entity_poly.entity_id
_entity_poly.type
_entity_poly.pdbx_seq_one_letter_code
_entity_poly.pdbx_strand_id
1 'polypeptide(L)'
;VPLDPAYPLERLAYTLGDSTPVALLSQQSVQQALPVTEVPIISLDDPDLQDESVCNPEVAGLTAASLAYVIYTSGSTGLPKGVMVEHRNVARLFSATADWFAFGE
;
A
#
# COMPACT_ATOMS: atom_id res chain seq x y z
N VAL A 1 0.09 -0.14 2.17
CA VAL A 1 0.60 1.12 2.75
C VAL A 1 1.69 1.61 1.80
N PRO A 2 1.55 2.77 1.15
CA PRO A 2 2.60 3.31 0.29
C PRO A 2 3.71 3.95 1.14
N LEU A 3 4.95 3.76 0.73
CA LEU A 3 6.14 4.37 1.31
C LEU A 3 6.89 5.10 0.22
N ASP A 4 7.26 6.37 0.45
CA ASP A 4 8.10 7.14 -0.46
C ASP A 4 9.58 6.95 -0.03
N PRO A 5 10.44 6.34 -0.86
CA PRO A 5 11.85 6.14 -0.53
C PRO A 5 12.63 7.44 -0.28
N ALA A 6 12.12 8.60 -0.73
CA ALA A 6 12.73 9.89 -0.46
C ALA A 6 12.47 10.40 0.98
N TYR A 7 11.60 9.74 1.75
CA TYR A 7 11.36 10.09 3.14
C TYR A 7 12.55 9.75 4.04
N PRO A 8 12.76 10.52 5.13
CA PRO A 8 13.75 10.17 6.13
C PRO A 8 13.54 8.76 6.67
N LEU A 9 14.64 8.05 6.94
CA LEU A 9 14.61 6.66 7.44
C LEU A 9 13.72 6.49 8.69
N GLU A 10 13.74 7.45 9.61
CA GLU A 10 12.89 7.44 10.80
C GLU A 10 11.39 7.39 10.45
N ARG A 11 10.98 8.12 9.41
CA ARG A 11 9.59 8.14 8.94
C ARG A 11 9.20 6.83 8.28
N LEU A 12 10.11 6.24 7.50
CA LEU A 12 9.91 4.91 6.90
C LEU A 12 9.81 3.83 7.98
N ALA A 13 10.73 3.82 8.95
CA ALA A 13 10.75 2.88 10.05
C ALA A 13 9.51 3.00 10.94
N TYR A 14 9.08 4.22 11.27
CA TYR A 14 7.83 4.45 12.00
C TYR A 14 6.62 3.88 11.26
N THR A 15 6.49 4.21 9.97
CA THR A 15 5.35 3.78 9.15
C THR A 15 5.32 2.26 9.02
N LEU A 16 6.48 1.63 8.84
CA LEU A 16 6.61 0.18 8.75
C LEU A 16 6.26 -0.51 10.08
N GLY A 17 6.73 0.04 11.20
CA GLY A 17 6.46 -0.48 12.54
C GLY A 17 5.00 -0.33 12.96
N ASP A 18 4.38 0.81 12.67
CA ASP A 18 2.97 1.07 13.04
C ASP A 18 1.98 0.27 12.17
N SER A 19 2.28 0.09 10.88
CA SER A 19 1.39 -0.64 9.96
C SER A 19 1.52 -2.17 10.01
N THR A 20 2.62 -2.69 10.58
CA THR A 20 2.89 -4.14 10.72
C THR A 20 2.57 -4.96 9.46
N PRO A 21 3.09 -4.62 8.27
CA PRO A 21 2.74 -5.33 7.05
C PRO A 21 3.36 -6.73 7.05
N VAL A 22 2.67 -7.67 6.38
CA VAL A 22 3.16 -9.05 6.22
C VAL A 22 4.32 -9.18 5.23
N ALA A 23 4.45 -8.23 4.31
CA ALA A 23 5.52 -8.16 3.33
C ALA A 23 5.70 -6.71 2.84
N LEU A 24 6.89 -6.40 2.35
CA LEU A 24 7.23 -5.15 1.68
C LEU A 24 7.51 -5.40 0.20
N LEU A 25 6.75 -4.74 -0.67
CA LEU A 25 7.01 -4.75 -2.11
C LEU A 25 7.98 -3.61 -2.45
N SER A 26 9.07 -3.91 -3.16
CA SER A 26 10.09 -2.91 -3.52
C SER A 26 10.75 -3.23 -4.86
N GLN A 27 11.56 -2.30 -5.38
CA GLN A 27 12.46 -2.52 -6.52
C GLN A 27 13.90 -2.45 -6.02
N GLN A 28 14.82 -3.21 -6.62
CA GLN A 28 16.23 -3.27 -6.22
C GLN A 28 16.87 -1.88 -6.15
N SER A 29 16.47 -0.98 -7.06
CA SER A 29 16.96 0.39 -7.17
C SER A 29 16.73 1.25 -5.92
N VAL A 30 15.71 0.96 -5.11
CA VAL A 30 15.34 1.76 -3.94
C VAL A 30 15.52 1.02 -2.62
N GLN A 31 15.94 -0.25 -2.64
CA GLN A 31 16.10 -1.06 -1.43
C GLN A 31 17.14 -0.49 -0.46
N GLN A 32 18.18 0.20 -0.96
CA GLN A 32 19.19 0.84 -0.11
C GLN A 32 18.63 2.00 0.73
N ALA A 33 17.49 2.58 0.35
CA ALA A 33 16.82 3.64 1.09
C ALA A 33 15.85 3.10 2.16
N LEU A 34 15.64 1.78 2.22
CA LEU A 34 14.73 1.18 3.18
C LEU A 34 15.40 1.05 4.57
N PRO A 35 14.63 1.19 5.65
CA PRO A 35 15.12 0.87 6.98
C PRO A 35 15.41 -0.64 7.11
N VAL A 36 16.34 -1.00 7.99
CA VAL A 36 16.53 -2.40 8.38
C VAL A 36 15.23 -2.93 8.98
N THR A 37 14.75 -4.06 8.47
CA THR A 37 13.47 -4.64 8.87
C THR A 37 13.52 -6.17 8.80
N GLU A 38 12.70 -6.82 9.63
CA GLU A 38 12.47 -8.26 9.59
C GLU A 38 11.30 -8.64 8.64
N VAL A 39 10.58 -7.64 8.12
CA VAL A 39 9.48 -7.86 7.17
C VAL A 39 10.05 -8.44 5.87
N PRO A 40 9.49 -9.56 5.35
CA PRO A 40 9.91 -10.12 4.07
C PRO A 40 9.82 -9.10 2.94
N ILE A 41 10.90 -8.93 2.18
CA ILE A 41 10.94 -8.03 1.03
C ILE A 41 10.76 -8.86 -0.24
N ILE A 42 9.76 -8.48 -1.04
CA ILE A 42 9.53 -9.04 -2.38
C ILE A 42 10.00 -8.02 -3.41
N SER A 43 10.95 -8.43 -4.24
CA SER A 43 11.49 -7.59 -5.32
C SER A 43 10.58 -7.69 -6.54
N LEU A 44 9.98 -6.57 -6.96
CA LEU A 44 9.07 -6.51 -8.11
C LEU A 44 9.78 -6.72 -9.46
N ASP A 45 11.10 -6.60 -9.46
CA ASP A 45 12.04 -6.79 -10.56
C ASP A 45 12.71 -8.18 -10.53
N ASP A 46 12.23 -9.08 -9.67
CA ASP A 46 12.64 -10.49 -9.69
C ASP A 46 12.05 -11.21 -10.92
N PRO A 47 12.87 -11.79 -11.82
CA PRO A 47 12.39 -12.51 -12.98
C PRO A 47 11.56 -13.74 -12.62
N ASP A 48 11.75 -14.34 -11.44
CA ASP A 48 11.03 -15.54 -11.02
C ASP A 48 9.53 -15.28 -10.78
N LEU A 49 9.13 -14.01 -10.61
CA LEU A 49 7.71 -13.63 -10.51
C LEU A 49 6.93 -13.80 -11.82
N GLN A 50 7.61 -13.99 -12.96
CA GLN A 50 6.95 -14.12 -14.27
C GLN A 50 6.19 -15.44 -14.44
N ASP A 51 6.55 -16.46 -13.66
CA ASP A 51 5.92 -17.79 -13.72
C ASP A 51 4.69 -17.91 -12.80
N GLU A 52 4.35 -16.85 -12.06
CA GLU A 52 3.17 -16.83 -11.20
C GLU A 52 1.84 -16.81 -11.99
N SER A 53 0.78 -17.31 -11.34
CA SER A 53 -0.54 -17.40 -11.96
C SER A 53 -1.09 -16.04 -12.40
N VAL A 54 -1.53 -15.95 -13.65
CA VAL A 54 -2.23 -14.78 -14.21
C VAL A 54 -3.74 -14.77 -13.95
N CYS A 55 -4.28 -15.85 -13.37
CA CYS A 55 -5.71 -15.93 -13.03
C CYS A 55 -6.04 -15.00 -11.87
N ASN A 56 -7.26 -14.43 -11.90
CA ASN A 56 -7.75 -13.62 -10.79
C ASN A 56 -7.81 -14.45 -9.50
N PRO A 57 -7.19 -14.00 -8.40
CA PRO A 57 -7.21 -14.74 -7.16
C PRO A 57 -8.60 -14.65 -6.50
N GLU A 58 -9.07 -15.78 -5.97
CA GLU A 58 -10.23 -15.81 -5.09
C GLU A 58 -9.78 -15.77 -3.63
N VAL A 59 -10.04 -14.64 -2.96
CA VAL A 59 -9.67 -14.45 -1.56
C VAL A 59 -10.87 -14.72 -0.66
N ALA A 60 -10.87 -15.87 0.01
CA ALA A 60 -11.94 -16.24 0.93
C ALA A 60 -12.12 -15.18 2.03
N GLY A 61 -13.36 -14.72 2.22
CA GLY A 61 -13.69 -13.74 3.25
C GLY A 61 -13.35 -12.28 2.90
N LEU A 62 -12.86 -11.98 1.69
CA LEU A 62 -12.73 -10.61 1.22
C LEU A 62 -14.12 -9.97 1.09
N THR A 63 -14.30 -8.78 1.67
CA THR A 63 -15.56 -8.04 1.60
C THR A 63 -15.32 -6.58 1.23
N ALA A 64 -16.38 -5.85 0.89
CA ALA A 64 -16.28 -4.42 0.62
C ALA A 64 -15.87 -3.57 1.85
N ALA A 65 -15.94 -4.13 3.06
CA ALA A 65 -15.48 -3.50 4.29
C ALA A 65 -14.00 -3.81 4.61
N SER A 66 -13.34 -4.67 3.84
CA SER A 66 -11.90 -4.91 3.96
C SER A 66 -11.12 -3.64 3.58
N LEU A 67 -9.98 -3.41 4.25
CA LEU A 67 -9.10 -2.28 3.95
C LEU A 67 -8.53 -2.42 2.53
N ALA A 68 -8.65 -1.36 1.74
CA ALA A 68 -8.02 -1.22 0.43
C ALA A 68 -6.63 -0.58 0.54
N TYR A 69 -6.50 0.46 1.37
CA TYR A 69 -5.21 1.08 1.65
C TYR A 69 -5.18 1.81 2.99
N VAL A 70 -3.95 2.10 3.44
CA VAL A 70 -3.66 2.99 4.55
C VAL A 70 -2.64 4.02 4.07
N ILE A 71 -2.94 5.32 4.25
CA ILE A 71 -2.03 6.43 3.91
C ILE A 71 -1.78 7.26 5.16
N TYR A 72 -0.52 7.57 5.44
CA TYR A 72 -0.13 8.33 6.62
C TYR A 72 -0.16 9.83 6.36
N THR A 73 -0.85 10.56 7.22
CA THR A 73 -0.92 12.02 7.21
C THR A 73 -0.21 12.62 8.41
N SER A 74 0.15 13.90 8.36
CA SER A 74 0.70 14.62 9.51
C SER A 74 -0.34 14.65 10.65
N GLY A 75 0.05 14.18 11.83
CA GLY A 75 -0.78 14.30 13.02
C GLY A 75 -0.54 15.63 13.73
N SER A 76 -1.61 16.22 14.28
CA SER A 76 -1.53 17.39 15.16
C SER A 76 -0.70 17.14 16.42
N THR A 77 -0.53 15.88 16.81
CA THR A 77 0.27 15.41 17.96
C THR A 77 1.72 15.14 17.59
N GLY A 78 2.18 15.54 16.39
CA GLY A 78 3.55 15.34 15.91
C GLY A 78 3.81 13.99 15.24
N LEU A 79 3.11 12.94 15.66
CA LEU A 79 3.22 11.60 15.05
C LEU A 79 2.26 11.42 13.86
N PRO A 80 2.71 10.87 12.73
CA PRO A 80 1.83 10.57 11.59
C PRO A 80 0.71 9.59 11.95
N LYS A 81 -0.47 9.76 11.36
CA LYS A 81 -1.65 8.90 11.58
C LYS A 81 -2.00 8.13 10.31
N GLY A 82 -2.16 6.82 10.41
CA GLY A 82 -2.61 5.97 9.31
C GLY A 82 -4.11 6.13 9.05
N VAL A 83 -4.47 6.74 7.92
CA VAL A 83 -5.85 6.83 7.47
C VAL A 83 -6.22 5.54 6.77
N MET A 84 -7.07 4.74 7.40
CA MET A 84 -7.58 3.46 6.89
C MET A 84 -8.77 3.67 5.96
N VAL A 85 -8.67 3.17 4.73
CA VAL A 85 -9.72 3.28 3.71
C VAL A 85 -10.11 1.90 3.23
N GLU A 86 -11.42 1.62 3.21
CA GLU A 86 -11.98 0.35 2.79
C GLU A 86 -12.34 0.34 1.30
N HIS A 87 -12.47 -0.86 0.72
CA HIS A 87 -12.85 -1.03 -0.69
C HIS A 87 -14.14 -0.27 -1.06
N ARG A 88 -15.17 -0.30 -0.21
CA ARG A 88 -16.44 0.41 -0.45
C ARG A 88 -16.27 1.92 -0.50
N ASN A 89 -15.29 2.50 0.21
CA ASN A 89 -15.04 3.94 0.15
C ASN A 89 -14.50 4.33 -1.22
N VAL A 90 -13.56 3.53 -1.74
CA VAL A 90 -12.97 3.73 -3.07
C VAL A 90 -14.04 3.57 -4.16
N ALA A 91 -14.79 2.46 -4.14
CA ALA A 91 -15.84 2.20 -5.13
C ALA A 91 -16.89 3.33 -5.14
N ARG A 92 -17.28 3.82 -3.96
CA ARG A 92 -18.22 4.94 -3.83
C ARG A 92 -17.69 6.24 -4.43
N LEU A 93 -16.40 6.55 -4.27
CA LEU A 93 -15.80 7.74 -4.87
C LEU A 93 -15.95 7.71 -6.39
N PHE A 94 -15.55 6.59 -7.02
CA PHE A 94 -15.67 6.44 -8.47
C PHE A 94 -17.13 6.51 -8.93
N SER A 95 -18.04 5.76 -8.29
CA SER A 95 -19.45 5.76 -8.70
C SER A 95 -20.11 7.13 -8.52
N ALA A 96 -19.80 7.86 -7.45
CA ALA A 96 -20.42 9.15 -7.14
C ALA A 96 -19.88 10.29 -8.01
N THR A 97 -18.73 10.10 -8.65
CA THR A 97 -18.07 11.13 -9.46
C THR A 97 -17.95 10.76 -10.93
N ALA A 98 -18.52 9.61 -11.32
CA ALA A 98 -18.50 9.10 -12.68
C ALA A 98 -19.01 10.13 -13.70
N ASP A 99 -20.14 10.78 -13.41
CA ASP A 99 -20.76 11.77 -14.31
C ASP A 99 -19.91 13.04 -14.50
N TRP A 100 -18.97 13.32 -13.59
CA TRP A 100 -18.11 14.51 -13.67
C TRP A 100 -16.79 14.25 -14.38
N PHE A 101 -16.26 13.03 -14.26
CA PHE A 101 -14.90 12.72 -14.74
C PHE A 101 -14.86 11.68 -15.85
N ALA A 102 -15.98 11.00 -16.17
CA ALA A 102 -16.08 9.99 -17.23
C ALA A 102 -14.94 8.95 -17.18
N PHE A 103 -14.71 8.36 -16.00
CA PHE A 103 -13.66 7.35 -15.83
C PHE A 103 -13.91 6.15 -16.77
N GLY A 104 -13.09 6.02 -17.82
CA GLY A 104 -13.17 4.91 -18.79
C GLY A 104 -13.51 5.31 -20.22
N GLU A 105 -13.78 6.60 -20.48
CA GLU A 105 -13.80 7.20 -21.83
C GLU A 105 -12.48 7.91 -22.17
#